data_AF-A8B905-F1
#
_entry.id   AF-A8B905-F1
#
_cell.length_a   1.000
_cell.length_b   1.000
_cell.length_c   1.000
_cell.angle_alpha   90.00
_cell.angle_beta   90.00
_cell.angle_gamma   90.00
#
_symmetry.space_group_name_H-M   'P 1'
#
loop_
_entity.id
_entity.type
_entity.pdbx_description
1 polymer ?
#
loop_
_entity_poly.entity_id
_entity_poly.type
_entity_poly.pdbx_seq_one_letter_code
_entity_poly.pdbx_strand_id
1 'polypeptide(L)'
;MKSAGGGHECACSGPFTLLNKRCIHQDCLRDNVYCGGDALAGCVYKPEQQRFGCACSEGFLAVSTGEQCVPRKCIYVHSTLAEPKVCGGFGTCFGQAGTPLSEKRCSCTDNTTEVTLRDITGVLKSTCVQEGCINYVDQNPLICGGVGECVHGKCVCDIGYSAVNGTCASPRCIVPVASGLHTVQSVCGGPTVASCVVSELPNTALNGYICKCINTTDNKYRQIGRQCAPQECVFPRSANGHDVDTVCGGHEFGTCVMDLVGNKSYCSCDKDVAVQLFTGRCIPKECAGLIDFNKYEECGGNGSCTRSGDSYFCTCKSGYKTITFRGVVYPCVATECITQESDGAETVCHSGGVCSAEKKCVCKNGHYGEKCENCSSGYTRDRSSRTCYVKDCFSSEPGFEDVVCNGAGRCVEEEGDKGYCICDSYWGPSGTVCYPLGCLTLGTVCNGNGRCTVVKGGVCTCNDNYQSTVDSICVHKDCISTTGGVNLVCSGHGRCLSDNGRVPVCRCYPGYTLKDSFACEADVARTAIQPYVPIVVGVLVLSVLAGLIGFLSWRFCCKNKKPKHPLDIPTKRRGRRERSAIALISYANFRGRNANEAMGLAELEEGSDGSAAV
;
A
#
# COMPACT_ATOMS: atom_id res chain seq x y z
N MET A 1 35.51 47.52 49.77
CA MET A 1 35.69 47.60 51.24
C MET A 1 34.97 48.83 51.77
N LYS A 2 33.94 48.63 52.60
CA LYS A 2 33.46 49.66 53.55
C LYS A 2 33.66 49.08 54.94
N SER A 3 34.29 49.86 55.82
CA SER A 3 34.57 49.48 57.20
C SER A 3 33.79 50.38 58.13
N ALA A 4 33.04 49.77 59.05
CA ALA A 4 32.77 50.31 60.37
C ALA A 4 32.30 49.17 61.29
N GLY A 5 33.20 48.70 62.17
CA GLY A 5 32.86 47.93 63.38
C GLY A 5 32.84 46.41 63.25
N GLY A 6 33.86 45.74 63.79
CA GLY A 6 33.76 44.36 64.28
C GLY A 6 33.68 43.24 63.23
N GLY A 7 34.77 43.05 62.47
CA GLY A 7 34.95 41.93 61.55
C GLY A 7 35.03 42.39 60.09
N HIS A 8 36.17 42.17 59.43
CA HIS A 8 36.28 42.38 57.99
C HIS A 8 35.45 41.30 57.28
N GLU A 9 34.18 41.56 57.00
CA GLU A 9 33.36 40.70 56.16
C GLU A 9 33.68 40.94 54.68
N CYS A 10 34.04 39.88 53.97
CA CYS A 10 34.20 39.91 52.52
C CYS A 10 32.82 40.10 51.88
N ALA A 11 32.54 41.29 51.34
CA ALA A 11 31.37 41.51 50.51
C ALA A 11 31.71 41.31 49.03
N CYS A 12 30.90 40.53 48.32
CA CYS A 12 31.00 40.35 46.88
C CYS A 12 30.09 41.36 46.17
N SER A 13 30.58 41.97 45.10
CA SER A 13 29.76 42.79 44.20
C SER A 13 29.04 41.90 43.20
N GLY A 14 27.75 42.19 42.92
CA GLY A 14 26.96 41.46 41.93
C GLY A 14 27.67 41.46 40.55
N PRO A 15 27.66 40.35 39.79
CA PRO A 15 26.86 39.12 39.95
C PRO A 15 27.51 38.01 40.82
N PHE A 16 28.42 38.34 41.73
CA PHE A 16 29.09 37.35 42.58
C PHE A 16 28.42 37.23 43.96
N THR A 17 28.28 36.00 44.45
CA THR A 17 27.74 35.66 45.77
C THR A 17 28.85 35.10 46.65
N LEU A 18 28.86 35.47 47.94
CA LEU A 18 29.82 34.96 48.91
C LEU A 18 29.41 33.55 49.35
N LEU A 19 30.23 32.54 49.04
CA LEU A 19 30.08 31.16 49.54
C LEU A 19 31.43 30.68 50.07
N ASN A 20 31.47 30.14 51.29
CA ASN A 20 32.69 29.64 51.94
C ASN A 20 33.87 30.64 51.88
N LYS A 21 33.60 31.93 52.13
CA LYS A 21 34.57 33.05 52.09
C LYS A 21 35.17 33.35 50.70
N ARG A 22 34.56 32.85 49.61
CA ARG A 22 34.94 33.13 48.22
C ARG A 22 33.80 33.78 47.45
N CYS A 23 34.11 34.74 46.59
CA CYS A 23 33.14 35.31 45.65
C CYS A 23 32.99 34.39 44.44
N ILE A 24 31.77 33.89 44.20
CA ILE A 24 31.44 32.93 43.15
C ILE A 24 30.37 33.53 42.25
N HIS A 25 30.53 33.42 40.94
CA HIS A 25 29.52 33.91 39.99
C HIS A 25 28.19 33.16 40.18
N GLN A 26 27.07 33.87 40.17
CA GLN A 26 25.73 33.30 40.40
C GLN A 26 25.39 32.15 39.45
N ASP A 27 25.79 32.20 38.18
CA ASP A 27 25.55 31.11 37.22
C ASP A 27 26.17 29.76 37.60
N CYS A 28 27.16 29.74 38.49
CA CYS A 28 27.81 28.52 38.99
C CYS A 28 27.21 28.02 40.32
N LEU A 29 26.13 28.66 40.78
CA LEU A 29 25.42 28.34 42.01
C LEU A 29 23.97 27.96 41.68
N ARG A 30 23.53 26.80 42.16
CA ARG A 30 22.12 26.42 42.15
C ARG A 30 21.74 25.97 43.56
N ASP A 31 20.69 26.55 44.14
CA ASP A 31 20.26 26.31 45.53
C ASP A 31 21.40 26.47 46.55
N ASN A 32 22.28 27.47 46.35
CA ASN A 32 23.51 27.72 47.13
C ASN A 32 24.57 26.59 47.07
N VAL A 33 24.44 25.65 46.14
CA VAL A 33 25.42 24.58 45.91
C VAL A 33 26.35 24.98 44.77
N TYR A 34 27.64 25.08 45.06
CA TYR A 34 28.69 25.31 44.07
C TYR A 34 28.84 24.14 43.12
N CYS A 35 28.60 24.36 41.83
CA CYS A 35 28.79 23.40 40.75
C CYS A 35 28.25 21.99 41.05
N GLY A 36 27.06 21.88 41.68
CA GLY A 36 26.45 20.58 42.00
C GLY A 36 27.17 19.78 43.10
N GLY A 37 28.09 20.40 43.84
CA GLY A 37 28.84 19.78 44.94
C GLY A 37 30.27 19.35 44.55
N ASP A 38 30.69 19.61 43.32
CA ASP A 38 32.08 19.43 42.89
C ASP A 38 32.96 20.59 43.44
N ALA A 39 33.58 20.35 44.59
CA ALA A 39 34.43 21.33 45.25
C ALA A 39 35.68 21.71 44.44
N LEU A 40 36.07 20.89 43.45
CA LEU A 40 37.24 21.10 42.59
C LEU A 40 36.86 21.67 41.21
N ALA A 41 35.57 21.83 40.90
CA ALA A 41 35.14 22.44 39.66
C ALA A 41 35.63 23.89 39.53
N GLY A 42 35.92 24.30 38.31
CA GLY A 42 36.19 25.70 37.97
C GLY A 42 34.92 26.41 37.48
N CYS A 43 34.60 27.57 38.03
CA CYS A 43 33.58 28.46 37.46
C CYS A 43 34.23 29.32 36.37
N VAL A 44 33.93 29.02 35.11
CA VAL A 44 34.59 29.62 33.94
C VAL A 44 33.58 30.25 32.99
N TYR A 45 33.97 31.32 32.32
CA TYR A 45 33.16 31.93 31.27
C TYR A 45 33.14 31.02 30.04
N LYS A 46 31.94 30.70 29.53
CA LYS A 46 31.72 29.84 28.36
C LYS A 46 31.29 30.71 27.16
N PRO A 47 32.19 30.99 26.19
CA PRO A 47 31.92 31.91 25.09
C PRO A 47 30.72 31.51 24.22
N GLU A 48 30.54 30.22 23.97
CA GLU A 48 29.45 29.66 23.16
C GLU A 48 28.06 29.92 23.76
N GLN A 49 27.97 30.05 25.07
CA GLN A 49 26.72 30.26 25.81
C GLN A 49 26.59 31.70 26.35
N GLN A 50 27.62 32.54 26.13
CA GLN A 50 27.73 33.91 26.62
C GLN A 50 27.46 34.06 28.14
N ARG A 51 27.88 33.08 28.94
CA ARG A 51 27.61 33.05 30.40
C ARG A 51 28.68 32.28 31.17
N PHE A 52 28.69 32.39 32.51
CA PHE A 52 29.54 31.53 33.33
C PHE A 52 28.95 30.14 33.49
N GLY A 53 29.80 29.13 33.62
CA GLY A 53 29.37 27.76 33.90
C GLY A 53 30.48 26.93 34.51
N CYS A 54 30.14 25.74 34.98
CA CYS A 54 31.05 24.86 35.65
C CYS A 54 31.89 24.05 34.65
N ALA A 55 33.21 24.03 34.87
CA ALA A 55 34.16 23.09 34.30
C ALA A 55 34.44 22.02 35.37
N CYS A 56 33.91 20.83 35.15
CA CYS A 56 33.88 19.77 36.16
C CYS A 56 35.23 19.07 36.32
N SER A 57 35.51 18.62 37.54
CA SER A 57 36.68 17.82 37.87
C SER A 57 36.53 16.36 37.40
N GLU A 58 37.61 15.58 37.50
CA GLU A 58 37.59 14.16 37.13
C GLU A 58 36.54 13.39 37.94
N GLY A 59 35.83 12.46 37.27
CA GLY A 59 34.74 11.70 37.88
C GLY A 59 33.38 12.40 37.85
N PHE A 60 33.32 13.68 37.46
CA PHE A 60 32.08 14.41 37.19
C PHE A 60 31.85 14.62 35.69
N LEU A 61 30.62 14.96 35.32
CA LEU A 61 30.23 15.39 33.98
C LEU A 61 29.31 16.61 34.11
N ALA A 62 29.50 17.58 33.23
CA ALA A 62 28.67 18.76 33.14
C ALA A 62 27.31 18.39 32.51
N VAL A 63 26.21 18.69 33.18
CA VAL A 63 24.83 18.46 32.71
C VAL A 63 24.06 19.78 32.63
N SER A 64 22.88 19.77 32.00
CA SER A 64 21.98 20.94 31.88
C SER A 64 22.71 22.18 31.37
N THR A 65 23.27 22.10 30.15
CA THR A 65 24.08 23.17 29.53
C THR A 65 25.34 23.58 30.32
N GLY A 66 25.76 22.76 31.30
CA GLY A 66 27.03 22.92 32.01
C GLY A 66 26.99 23.86 33.21
N GLU A 67 25.82 24.01 33.82
CA GLU A 67 25.58 24.73 35.08
C GLU A 67 25.87 23.86 36.32
N GLN A 68 25.79 22.53 36.17
CA GLN A 68 25.97 21.59 37.26
C GLN A 68 26.92 20.46 36.88
N CYS A 69 27.77 20.06 37.84
CA CYS A 69 28.59 18.88 37.73
C CYS A 69 27.91 17.73 38.48
N VAL A 70 27.66 16.63 37.78
CA VAL A 70 27.05 15.43 38.36
C VAL A 70 28.05 14.27 38.29
N PRO A 71 28.18 13.45 39.35
CA PRO A 71 29.04 12.26 39.32
C PRO A 71 28.70 11.37 38.13
N ARG A 72 29.71 10.94 37.36
CA ARG A 72 29.56 10.08 36.17
C ARG A 72 28.82 8.77 36.46
N LYS A 73 28.88 8.29 37.70
CA LYS A 73 28.19 7.07 38.18
C LYS A 73 26.68 7.24 38.28
N CYS A 74 26.19 8.47 38.45
CA CYS A 74 24.76 8.80 38.47
C CYS A 74 24.20 9.19 37.10
N ILE A 75 25.02 9.11 36.04
CA ILE A 75 24.63 9.54 34.70
C ILE A 75 24.56 8.31 33.80
N TYR A 76 23.38 8.09 33.26
CA TYR A 76 23.10 7.02 32.33
C TYR A 76 23.03 7.56 30.90
N VAL A 77 23.68 6.86 29.97
CA VAL A 77 23.73 7.20 28.54
C VAL A 77 23.55 5.89 27.77
N HIS A 78 22.47 5.79 26.98
CA HIS A 78 22.15 4.57 26.24
C HIS A 78 22.76 4.55 24.82
N SER A 79 22.96 5.72 24.19
CA SER A 79 23.57 5.84 22.86
C SER A 79 24.50 7.05 22.74
N THR A 80 25.39 7.09 21.74
CA THR A 80 26.31 8.22 21.51
C THR A 80 25.58 9.49 21.10
N LEU A 81 24.34 9.34 20.63
CA LEU A 81 23.47 10.43 20.18
C LEU A 81 22.53 10.89 21.30
N ALA A 82 22.43 10.14 22.40
CA ALA A 82 21.56 10.46 23.51
C ALA A 82 22.17 11.53 24.43
N GLU A 83 21.31 12.44 24.90
CA GLU A 83 21.71 13.40 25.93
C GLU A 83 21.99 12.70 27.27
N PRO A 84 23.04 13.09 28.01
CA PRO A 84 23.32 12.51 29.32
C PRO A 84 22.23 12.84 30.34
N LYS A 85 21.61 11.81 30.94
CA LYS A 85 20.54 11.98 31.92
C LYS A 85 20.98 11.58 33.32
N VAL A 86 20.73 12.47 34.28
CA VAL A 86 20.91 12.19 35.70
C VAL A 86 19.86 11.18 36.13
N CYS A 87 20.29 10.01 36.58
CA CYS A 87 19.43 8.92 37.06
C CYS A 87 18.27 8.61 36.10
N GLY A 88 18.57 8.58 34.79
CA GLY A 88 17.59 8.27 33.74
C GLY A 88 16.52 9.34 33.52
N GLY A 89 16.64 10.50 34.16
CA GLY A 89 15.63 11.56 34.16
C GLY A 89 14.51 11.36 35.18
N PHE A 90 14.56 10.27 35.95
CA PHE A 90 13.51 9.85 36.89
C PHE A 90 14.00 9.78 38.34
N GLY A 91 15.13 10.41 38.64
CA GLY A 91 15.73 10.40 39.95
C GLY A 91 16.70 11.55 40.17
N THR A 92 17.24 11.61 41.38
CA THR A 92 18.28 12.55 41.77
C THR A 92 19.53 11.79 42.19
N CYS A 93 20.72 12.35 41.95
CA CYS A 93 21.96 11.76 42.46
C CYS A 93 22.08 12.15 43.95
N PHE A 94 21.84 11.20 44.84
CA PHE A 94 21.79 11.44 46.27
C PHE A 94 23.13 11.15 46.95
N GLY A 95 23.50 12.03 47.89
CA GLY A 95 24.59 11.85 48.85
C GLY A 95 24.91 13.19 49.51
N GLN A 96 25.14 13.21 50.83
CA GLN A 96 25.45 14.43 51.57
C GLN A 96 26.72 15.12 51.04
N ALA A 97 26.87 16.42 51.30
CA ALA A 97 28.11 17.14 51.02
C ALA A 97 29.27 16.44 51.74
N GLY A 98 30.32 16.07 51.01
CA GLY A 98 31.47 15.35 51.56
C GLY A 98 31.43 13.82 51.49
N THR A 99 30.34 13.18 51.03
CA THR A 99 30.36 11.73 50.80
C THR A 99 31.29 11.39 49.62
N PRO A 100 32.15 10.36 49.73
CA PRO A 100 33.00 9.90 48.63
C PRO A 100 32.22 9.63 47.34
N LEU A 101 32.85 9.89 46.18
CA LEU A 101 32.27 9.60 44.86
C LEU A 101 31.86 8.14 44.68
N SER A 102 32.53 7.21 45.36
CA SER A 102 32.23 5.77 45.36
C SER A 102 30.85 5.44 45.93
N GLU A 103 30.37 6.24 46.89
CA GLU A 103 29.14 6.01 47.67
C GLU A 103 27.92 6.78 47.10
N LYS A 104 28.13 7.69 46.14
CA LYS A 104 27.03 8.38 45.45
C LYS A 104 26.20 7.38 44.64
N ARG A 105 24.88 7.45 44.78
CA ARG A 105 23.92 6.58 44.07
C ARG A 105 22.68 7.35 43.63
N CYS A 106 21.95 6.78 42.68
CA CYS A 106 20.66 7.32 42.26
C CYS A 106 19.60 7.08 43.32
N SER A 107 18.76 8.09 43.53
CA SER A 107 17.56 8.00 44.35
C SER A 107 16.37 8.29 43.44
N CYS A 108 15.52 7.29 43.27
CA CYS A 108 14.43 7.31 42.32
C CYS A 108 13.20 8.07 42.84
N THR A 109 12.45 8.68 41.92
CA THR A 109 11.16 9.35 42.22
C THR A 109 10.02 8.33 42.33
N ASP A 110 8.87 8.75 42.85
CA ASP A 110 7.71 7.86 42.98
C ASP A 110 7.30 7.24 41.62
N ASN A 111 6.90 5.97 41.63
CA ASN A 111 6.57 5.15 40.45
C ASN A 111 7.75 4.84 39.50
N THR A 112 8.98 4.84 40.00
CA THR A 112 10.17 4.48 39.22
C THR A 112 11.02 3.44 39.96
N THR A 113 11.61 2.52 39.21
CA THR A 113 12.36 1.38 39.71
C THR A 113 13.86 1.60 39.48
N GLU A 114 14.67 1.32 40.50
CA GLU A 114 16.13 1.32 40.38
C GLU A 114 16.58 0.07 39.62
N VAL A 115 17.29 0.26 38.52
CA VAL A 115 17.82 -0.83 37.68
C VAL A 115 19.32 -0.64 37.44
N THR A 116 20.07 -1.74 37.45
CA THR A 116 21.50 -1.73 37.11
C THR A 116 21.68 -2.21 35.68
N LEU A 117 22.25 -1.36 34.83
CA LEU A 117 22.33 -1.57 33.40
C LEU A 117 23.72 -1.25 32.88
N ARG A 118 24.12 -1.92 31.80
CA ARG A 118 25.31 -1.54 31.04
C ARG A 118 25.00 -0.29 30.23
N ASP A 119 25.77 0.78 30.42
CA ASP A 119 25.68 1.98 29.59
C ASP A 119 26.49 1.82 28.29
N ILE A 120 26.48 2.83 27.41
CA ILE A 120 27.23 2.76 26.14
C ILE A 120 28.76 2.60 26.33
N THR A 121 29.31 2.96 27.49
CA THR A 121 30.74 2.76 27.79
C THR A 121 31.04 1.33 28.20
N GLY A 122 30.03 0.48 28.31
CA GLY A 122 30.15 -0.88 28.79
C GLY A 122 30.18 -0.97 30.31
N VAL A 123 29.96 0.11 31.06
CA VAL A 123 30.02 0.10 32.53
C VAL A 123 28.63 -0.14 33.12
N LEU A 124 28.54 -0.98 34.14
CA LEU A 124 27.30 -1.16 34.90
C LEU A 124 27.01 0.08 35.76
N LYS A 125 25.84 0.68 35.56
CA LYS A 125 25.36 1.85 36.29
C LYS A 125 23.96 1.62 36.82
N SER A 126 23.73 2.04 38.06
CA SER A 126 22.38 2.12 38.62
C SER A 126 21.69 3.40 38.12
N THR A 127 20.45 3.27 37.67
CA THR A 127 19.62 4.36 37.17
C THR A 127 18.14 4.11 37.48
N CYS A 128 17.31 5.15 37.37
CA CYS A 128 15.88 5.07 37.62
C CYS A 128 15.09 5.01 36.30
N VAL A 129 14.13 4.09 36.22
CA VAL A 129 13.31 3.87 35.02
C VAL A 129 11.87 3.57 35.43
N GLN A 130 10.89 4.05 34.67
CA GLN A 130 9.49 3.67 34.88
C GLN A 130 9.24 2.23 34.43
N GLU A 131 8.46 1.46 35.19
CA GLU A 131 8.25 0.02 34.94
C GLU A 131 7.77 -0.29 33.52
N GLY A 132 6.93 0.56 32.93
CA GLY A 132 6.42 0.38 31.57
C GLY A 132 7.45 0.44 30.44
N CYS A 133 8.70 0.85 30.73
CA CYS A 133 9.80 0.89 29.77
C CYS A 133 10.84 -0.21 29.98
N ILE A 134 10.65 -1.06 31.00
CA ILE A 134 11.60 -2.10 31.37
C ILE A 134 11.15 -3.42 30.73
N ASN A 135 12.02 -3.98 29.91
CA ASN A 135 11.89 -5.35 29.42
C ASN A 135 12.94 -6.22 30.10
N TYR A 136 12.75 -7.54 30.10
CA TYR A 136 13.74 -8.47 30.61
C TYR A 136 14.16 -9.45 29.52
N VAL A 137 15.47 -9.64 29.38
CA VAL A 137 16.10 -10.69 28.55
C VAL A 137 16.98 -11.51 29.47
N ASP A 138 16.69 -12.80 29.63
CA ASP A 138 17.43 -13.70 30.53
C ASP A 138 17.61 -13.11 31.95
N GLN A 139 16.54 -12.53 32.51
CA GLN A 139 16.50 -11.83 33.82
C GLN A 139 17.29 -10.52 33.90
N ASN A 140 17.94 -10.07 32.80
CA ASN A 140 18.59 -8.77 32.74
C ASN A 140 17.61 -7.71 32.23
N PRO A 141 17.47 -6.56 32.93
CA PRO A 141 16.62 -5.49 32.45
C PRO A 141 17.23 -4.84 31.19
N LEU A 142 16.39 -4.49 30.21
CA LEU A 142 16.70 -3.65 29.06
C LEU A 142 15.67 -2.51 29.03
N ILE A 143 16.15 -1.28 28.93
CA ILE A 143 15.28 -0.12 28.70
C ILE A 143 14.90 -0.11 27.23
N CYS A 144 13.61 -0.18 26.92
CA CYS A 144 13.11 -0.05 25.56
C CYS A 144 13.81 -0.96 24.54
N GLY A 145 14.07 -2.21 24.92
CA GLY A 145 14.75 -3.19 24.06
C GLY A 145 16.23 -2.88 23.78
N GLY A 146 16.83 -1.92 24.50
CA GLY A 146 18.24 -1.53 24.37
C GLY A 146 18.54 -0.58 23.21
N VAL A 147 17.53 -0.17 22.45
CA VAL A 147 17.64 0.63 21.21
C VAL A 147 16.61 1.76 21.19
N GLY A 148 16.41 2.38 22.35
CA GLY A 148 15.51 3.49 22.52
C GLY A 148 15.51 4.02 23.94
N GLU A 149 14.70 5.06 24.13
CA GLU A 149 14.64 5.84 25.35
C GLU A 149 13.25 5.80 25.98
N CYS A 150 13.20 5.77 27.31
CA CYS A 150 11.96 5.94 28.07
C CYS A 150 11.60 7.42 28.21
N VAL A 151 10.52 7.85 27.56
CA VAL A 151 10.00 9.22 27.63
C VAL A 151 8.55 9.15 28.08
N HIS A 152 8.26 9.71 29.26
CA HIS A 152 6.91 9.69 29.88
C HIS A 152 6.27 8.28 29.93
N GLY A 153 7.06 7.26 30.26
CA GLY A 153 6.58 5.89 30.44
C GLY A 153 6.33 5.14 29.13
N LYS A 154 6.84 5.67 28.02
CA LYS A 154 6.76 5.06 26.69
C LYS A 154 8.12 5.01 26.05
N CYS A 155 8.35 3.97 25.28
CA CYS A 155 9.57 3.81 24.51
C CYS A 155 9.54 4.62 23.22
N VAL A 156 10.54 5.49 23.06
CA VAL A 156 10.85 6.23 21.84
C VAL A 156 12.07 5.59 21.23
N CYS A 157 11.94 5.08 20.00
CA CYS A 157 12.98 4.26 19.40
C CYS A 157 14.03 5.08 18.66
N ASP A 158 15.26 4.58 18.69
CA ASP A 158 16.35 5.13 17.90
C ASP A 158 16.06 5.01 16.40
N ILE A 159 16.72 5.84 15.59
CA ILE A 159 16.58 5.82 14.13
C ILE A 159 16.92 4.42 13.60
N GLY A 160 16.03 3.86 12.78
CA GLY A 160 16.18 2.52 12.21
C GLY A 160 15.55 1.39 13.03
N TYR A 161 14.99 1.70 14.20
CA TYR A 161 14.25 0.76 15.05
C TYR A 161 12.76 1.10 15.07
N SER A 162 11.92 0.14 15.47
CA SER A 162 10.46 0.32 15.48
C SER A 162 9.86 -0.02 16.82
N ALA A 163 8.84 0.75 17.22
CA ALA A 163 8.07 0.51 18.43
C ALA A 163 7.05 -0.62 18.19
N VAL A 164 7.17 -1.72 18.93
CA VAL A 164 6.29 -2.89 18.87
C VAL A 164 5.96 -3.31 20.31
N ASN A 165 4.69 -3.47 20.65
CA ASN A 165 4.21 -3.90 21.97
C ASN A 165 4.86 -3.16 23.15
N GLY A 166 5.05 -1.84 23.03
CA GLY A 166 5.60 -1.00 24.09
C GLY A 166 7.13 -0.99 24.19
N THR A 167 7.84 -1.68 23.29
CA THR A 167 9.31 -1.69 23.24
C THR A 167 9.85 -1.32 21.87
N CYS A 168 11.14 -1.00 21.78
CA CYS A 168 11.84 -0.87 20.50
C CYS A 168 12.50 -2.19 20.10
N ALA A 169 12.47 -2.49 18.81
CA ALA A 169 13.14 -3.64 18.23
C ALA A 169 13.64 -3.34 16.82
N SER A 170 14.66 -4.09 16.39
CA SER A 170 15.11 -4.06 15.01
C SER A 170 14.01 -4.59 14.10
N PRO A 171 13.76 -3.99 12.92
CA PRO A 171 12.83 -4.53 11.93
C PRO A 171 13.09 -5.99 11.56
N ARG A 172 14.34 -6.48 11.74
CA ARG A 172 14.73 -7.88 11.49
C ARG A 172 14.21 -8.87 12.54
N CYS A 173 13.78 -8.38 13.70
CA CYS A 173 13.20 -9.18 14.78
C CYS A 173 11.67 -9.10 14.85
N ILE A 174 11.05 -8.32 13.96
CA ILE A 174 9.59 -8.14 13.98
C ILE A 174 8.96 -9.23 13.12
N VAL A 175 8.13 -10.05 13.74
CA VAL A 175 7.44 -11.17 13.09
C VAL A 175 5.93 -11.01 13.22
N PRO A 176 5.16 -11.49 12.23
CA PRO A 176 3.71 -11.50 12.32
C PRO A 176 3.22 -12.63 13.24
N VAL A 177 2.23 -12.30 14.06
CA VAL A 177 1.55 -13.23 14.98
C VAL A 177 0.05 -13.18 14.72
N ALA A 178 -0.61 -14.33 14.72
CA ALA A 178 -2.05 -14.42 14.59
C ALA A 178 -2.75 -13.94 15.88
N SER A 179 -3.74 -13.07 15.72
CA SER A 179 -4.60 -12.55 16.79
C SER A 179 -6.06 -12.61 16.33
N GLY A 180 -6.70 -13.75 16.58
CA GLY A 180 -8.05 -14.04 16.07
C GLY A 180 -8.06 -14.10 14.53
N LEU A 181 -8.79 -13.17 13.90
CA LEU A 181 -8.89 -13.05 12.43
C LEU A 181 -7.84 -12.09 11.82
N HIS A 182 -7.01 -11.45 12.65
CA HIS A 182 -6.04 -10.45 12.21
C HIS A 182 -4.61 -10.88 12.51
N THR A 183 -3.65 -10.26 11.83
CA THR A 183 -2.22 -10.40 12.13
C THR A 183 -1.72 -9.14 12.84
N VAL A 184 -0.92 -9.34 13.88
CA VAL A 184 -0.26 -8.25 14.65
C VAL A 184 1.25 -8.46 14.63
N GLN A 185 2.00 -7.39 14.83
CA GLN A 185 3.46 -7.46 14.91
C GLN A 185 3.90 -7.82 16.33
N SER A 186 4.94 -8.65 16.44
CA SER A 186 5.56 -9.01 17.72
C SER A 186 7.07 -9.10 17.57
N VAL A 187 7.79 -8.81 18.65
CA VAL A 187 9.24 -9.00 18.71
C VAL A 187 9.51 -10.48 18.93
N CYS A 188 10.04 -11.15 17.90
CA CYS A 188 10.43 -12.57 17.90
C CYS A 188 9.34 -13.55 18.40
N GLY A 189 8.06 -13.21 18.23
CA GLY A 189 6.94 -14.03 18.70
C GLY A 189 6.65 -13.88 20.19
N GLY A 190 7.40 -13.04 20.90
CA GLY A 190 7.26 -12.76 22.32
C GLY A 190 8.39 -13.35 23.18
N PRO A 191 8.51 -12.89 24.44
CA PRO A 191 9.64 -13.18 25.31
C PRO A 191 9.71 -14.64 25.80
N THR A 192 8.67 -15.44 25.58
CA THR A 192 8.68 -16.88 25.88
C THR A 192 9.15 -17.72 24.70
N VAL A 193 9.27 -17.14 23.50
CA VAL A 193 9.63 -17.83 22.26
C VAL A 193 11.10 -17.57 21.95
N ALA A 194 11.46 -16.31 21.75
CA ALA A 194 12.79 -15.91 21.36
C ALA A 194 13.13 -14.48 21.80
N SER A 195 14.42 -14.24 22.00
CA SER A 195 14.97 -12.92 22.32
C SER A 195 15.60 -12.29 21.08
N CYS A 196 15.32 -11.01 20.84
CA CYS A 196 16.00 -10.23 19.81
C CYS A 196 17.38 -9.81 20.31
N VAL A 197 18.44 -10.33 19.70
CA VAL A 197 19.83 -10.09 20.12
C VAL A 197 20.70 -9.70 18.94
N VAL A 198 21.79 -8.98 19.19
CA VAL A 198 22.80 -8.68 18.16
C VAL A 198 23.56 -9.98 17.84
N SER A 199 23.69 -10.32 16.55
CA SER A 199 24.50 -11.46 16.11
C SER A 199 25.99 -11.15 16.22
N GLU A 200 26.74 -12.07 16.79
CA GLU A 200 28.21 -12.00 16.91
C GLU A 200 28.95 -12.41 15.62
N LEU A 201 28.25 -12.51 14.48
CA LEU A 201 28.86 -12.96 13.23
C LEU A 201 29.94 -11.97 12.73
N PRO A 202 31.18 -12.41 12.43
CA PRO A 202 32.35 -11.52 12.44
C PRO A 202 32.48 -10.55 11.25
N ASN A 203 31.62 -10.60 10.24
CA ASN A 203 31.84 -9.85 8.99
C ASN A 203 30.53 -9.47 8.31
N THR A 204 29.97 -8.32 8.66
CA THR A 204 29.33 -7.39 7.70
C THR A 204 28.95 -6.10 8.43
N ALA A 205 29.29 -4.97 7.83
CA ALA A 205 28.91 -3.65 8.29
C ALA A 205 27.38 -3.44 8.13
N LEU A 206 26.58 -3.95 9.07
CA LEU A 206 25.29 -3.42 9.55
C LEU A 206 24.75 -4.40 10.61
N ASN A 207 24.51 -3.91 11.83
CA ASN A 207 24.02 -4.65 13.01
C ASN A 207 23.05 -5.81 12.69
N GLY A 208 23.55 -7.04 12.73
CA GLY A 208 22.79 -8.24 12.39
C GLY A 208 21.92 -8.71 13.55
N TYR A 209 20.82 -8.03 13.86
CA TYR A 209 19.88 -8.53 14.88
C TYR A 209 19.23 -9.86 14.43
N ILE A 210 19.11 -10.81 15.36
CA ILE A 210 18.49 -12.12 15.16
C ILE A 210 17.51 -12.44 16.28
N CYS A 211 16.51 -13.27 15.97
CA CYS A 211 15.68 -13.89 16.99
C CYS A 211 16.35 -15.19 17.46
N LYS A 212 16.91 -15.17 18.68
CA LYS A 212 17.52 -16.33 19.34
C LYS A 212 16.46 -17.08 20.15
N CYS A 213 16.18 -18.33 19.81
CA CYS A 213 15.24 -19.17 20.54
C CYS A 213 15.65 -19.34 22.02
N ILE A 214 14.69 -19.27 22.94
CA ILE A 214 14.92 -19.38 24.40
C ILE A 214 14.76 -20.84 24.87
N ASN A 215 13.80 -21.58 24.33
CA ASN A 215 13.56 -22.98 24.67
C ASN A 215 13.39 -23.83 23.39
N THR A 216 14.40 -24.67 23.10
CA THR A 216 14.39 -25.60 21.96
C THR A 216 14.22 -27.06 22.37
N THR A 217 14.07 -27.38 23.66
CA THR A 217 14.05 -28.78 24.13
C THR A 217 12.74 -29.50 23.81
N ASP A 218 11.64 -28.75 23.64
CA ASP A 218 10.31 -29.33 23.38
C ASP A 218 10.02 -29.47 21.87
N ASN A 219 11.01 -29.25 20.99
CA ASN A 219 10.90 -29.26 19.52
C ASN A 219 9.80 -28.35 18.92
N LYS A 220 9.15 -27.50 19.72
CA LYS A 220 8.10 -26.57 19.28
C LYS A 220 8.67 -25.47 18.39
N TYR A 221 9.83 -24.94 18.76
CA TYR A 221 10.52 -23.89 18.02
C TYR A 221 11.94 -24.32 17.66
N ARG A 222 12.39 -23.91 16.48
CA ARG A 222 13.70 -24.25 15.95
C ARG A 222 14.42 -23.01 15.46
N GLN A 223 15.71 -22.92 15.76
CA GLN A 223 16.59 -21.87 15.26
C GLN A 223 16.97 -22.18 13.81
N ILE A 224 16.53 -21.35 12.86
CA ILE A 224 16.84 -21.45 11.43
C ILE A 224 17.48 -20.14 10.99
N GLY A 225 18.81 -20.12 10.90
CA GLY A 225 19.58 -18.91 10.63
C GLY A 225 19.23 -17.79 11.60
N ARG A 226 18.67 -16.70 11.09
CA ARG A 226 18.33 -15.48 11.86
C ARG A 226 16.96 -15.52 12.54
N GLN A 227 16.17 -16.57 12.32
CA GLN A 227 14.80 -16.67 12.80
C GLN A 227 14.64 -17.83 13.77
N CYS A 228 13.79 -17.62 14.78
CA CYS A 228 13.24 -18.68 15.60
C CYS A 228 11.83 -18.97 15.06
N ALA A 229 11.61 -20.16 14.51
CA ALA A 229 10.36 -20.49 13.84
C ALA A 229 9.67 -21.71 14.46
N PRO A 230 8.33 -21.75 14.51
CA PRO A 230 7.57 -22.97 14.79
C PRO A 230 7.92 -24.09 13.80
N GLN A 231 7.94 -25.33 14.27
CA GLN A 231 8.27 -26.49 13.44
C GLN A 231 7.37 -26.60 12.19
N GLU A 232 6.10 -26.19 12.28
CA GLU A 232 5.14 -26.22 11.16
C GLU A 232 5.50 -25.26 10.01
N CYS A 233 6.35 -24.26 10.29
CA CYS A 233 6.85 -23.32 9.29
C CYS A 233 8.23 -23.70 8.72
N VAL A 234 8.84 -24.80 9.20
CA VAL A 234 10.18 -25.21 8.80
C VAL A 234 10.09 -26.30 7.73
N PHE A 235 10.70 -26.03 6.58
CA PHE A 235 10.68 -26.95 5.45
C PHE A 235 12.09 -27.17 4.89
N PRO A 236 12.46 -28.41 4.55
CA PRO A 236 13.71 -28.69 3.87
C PRO A 236 13.67 -28.11 2.45
N ARG A 237 14.80 -27.59 1.99
CA ARG A 237 15.01 -27.15 0.62
C ARG A 237 16.29 -27.78 0.09
N SER A 238 16.20 -28.45 -1.05
CA SER A 238 17.39 -28.94 -1.72
C SER A 238 18.18 -27.78 -2.33
N ALA A 239 19.42 -27.61 -1.90
CA ALA A 239 20.35 -26.61 -2.40
C ALA A 239 21.72 -27.29 -2.61
N ASN A 240 22.22 -27.26 -3.86
CA ASN A 240 23.50 -27.85 -4.23
C ASN A 240 23.66 -29.34 -3.82
N GLY A 241 22.57 -30.13 -3.89
CA GLY A 241 22.59 -31.55 -3.53
C GLY A 241 22.50 -31.85 -2.04
N HIS A 242 22.30 -30.85 -1.19
CA HIS A 242 22.05 -31.01 0.24
C HIS A 242 20.73 -30.35 0.64
N ASP A 243 19.98 -30.99 1.54
CA ASP A 243 18.77 -30.40 2.09
C ASP A 243 19.12 -29.43 3.23
N VAL A 244 18.70 -28.18 3.06
CA VAL A 244 18.87 -27.11 4.03
C VAL A 244 17.49 -26.67 4.52
N ASP A 245 17.32 -26.62 5.84
CA ASP A 245 16.06 -26.16 6.42
C ASP A 245 15.86 -24.65 6.24
N THR A 246 14.65 -24.29 5.83
CA THR A 246 14.23 -22.91 5.57
C THR A 246 12.91 -22.62 6.26
N VAL A 247 12.71 -21.36 6.65
CA VAL A 247 11.40 -20.89 7.14
C VAL A 247 10.56 -20.50 5.94
N CYS A 248 9.41 -21.15 5.77
CA CYS A 248 8.46 -20.89 4.68
C CYS A 248 9.08 -20.89 3.27
N GLY A 249 10.05 -21.78 3.02
CA GLY A 249 10.77 -21.88 1.74
C GLY A 249 11.90 -20.86 1.55
N GLY A 250 11.97 -19.85 2.42
CA GLY A 250 12.96 -18.77 2.40
C GLY A 250 12.30 -17.40 2.58
N HIS A 251 13.06 -16.45 3.14
CA HIS A 251 12.56 -15.09 3.43
C HIS A 251 12.11 -14.30 2.19
N GLU A 252 12.56 -14.71 1.01
CA GLU A 252 12.20 -14.14 -0.29
C GLU A 252 10.85 -14.66 -0.82
N PHE A 253 10.33 -15.76 -0.26
CA PHE A 253 9.09 -16.39 -0.72
C PHE A 253 7.95 -16.31 0.26
N GLY A 254 8.25 -16.22 1.55
CA GLY A 254 7.22 -16.17 2.57
C GLY A 254 7.73 -15.84 3.94
N THR A 255 6.77 -15.48 4.79
CA THR A 255 6.99 -15.22 6.22
C THR A 255 6.12 -16.17 7.04
N CYS A 256 6.67 -16.71 8.13
CA CYS A 256 5.89 -17.51 9.07
C CYS A 256 5.03 -16.58 9.94
N VAL A 257 3.73 -16.83 9.93
CA VAL A 257 2.77 -16.23 10.86
C VAL A 257 2.61 -17.18 12.05
N MET A 258 3.00 -16.72 13.23
CA MET A 258 3.00 -17.55 14.43
C MET A 258 1.62 -17.54 15.09
N ASP A 259 1.08 -18.71 15.42
CA ASP A 259 -0.08 -18.85 16.29
C ASP A 259 0.36 -19.34 17.67
N LEU A 260 0.41 -18.41 18.62
CA LEU A 260 0.92 -18.66 19.97
C LEU A 260 -0.05 -19.46 20.86
N VAL A 261 -1.33 -19.56 20.46
CA VAL A 261 -2.40 -20.15 21.28
C VAL A 261 -2.89 -21.47 20.69
N GLY A 262 -3.23 -21.50 19.40
CA GLY A 262 -3.82 -22.65 18.73
C GLY A 262 -2.81 -23.62 18.10
N ASN A 263 -1.51 -23.28 18.13
CA ASN A 263 -0.43 -24.03 17.50
C ASN A 263 -0.66 -24.30 15.99
N LYS A 264 -1.39 -23.42 15.31
CA LYS A 264 -1.63 -23.47 13.85
C LYS A 264 -0.86 -22.37 13.13
N SER A 265 0.45 -22.33 13.38
CA SER A 265 1.34 -21.42 12.65
C SER A 265 1.34 -21.78 11.16
N TYR A 266 1.40 -20.78 10.29
CA TYR A 266 1.30 -20.99 8.85
C TYR A 266 2.20 -20.05 8.07
N CYS A 267 2.54 -20.43 6.85
CA CYS A 267 3.29 -19.57 5.96
C CYS A 267 2.38 -18.64 5.16
N SER A 268 2.70 -17.36 5.17
CA SER A 268 2.12 -16.36 4.28
C SER A 268 3.10 -16.13 3.13
N CYS A 269 2.74 -16.59 1.93
CA CYS A 269 3.60 -16.46 0.75
C CYS A 269 3.46 -15.09 0.09
N ASP A 270 4.56 -14.58 -0.44
CA ASP A 270 4.56 -13.41 -1.31
C ASP A 270 3.93 -13.79 -2.66
N LYS A 271 2.79 -13.19 -2.97
CA LYS A 271 1.99 -13.51 -4.17
C LYS A 271 2.67 -13.09 -5.46
N ASP A 272 3.66 -12.21 -5.41
CA ASP A 272 4.33 -11.70 -6.60
C ASP A 272 5.39 -12.68 -7.09
N VAL A 273 6.04 -13.42 -6.18
CA VAL A 273 7.17 -14.30 -6.51
C VAL A 273 6.96 -15.77 -6.15
N ALA A 274 5.99 -16.09 -5.29
CA ALA A 274 5.81 -17.44 -4.76
C ALA A 274 4.36 -17.94 -4.82
N VAL A 275 4.22 -19.26 -4.73
CA VAL A 275 2.95 -19.99 -4.60
C VAL A 275 3.01 -20.87 -3.35
N GLN A 276 1.87 -20.98 -2.65
CA GLN A 276 1.74 -21.90 -1.54
C GLN A 276 1.43 -23.31 -2.05
N LEU A 277 2.29 -24.26 -1.71
CA LEU A 277 2.06 -25.68 -1.97
C LEU A 277 0.97 -26.22 -1.04
N PHE A 278 0.39 -27.36 -1.40
CA PHE A 278 -0.55 -28.08 -0.54
C PHE A 278 0.01 -28.42 0.85
N THR A 279 1.34 -28.56 0.95
CA THR A 279 2.05 -28.78 2.22
C THR A 279 2.14 -27.53 3.11
N GLY A 280 1.70 -26.36 2.62
CA GLY A 280 1.80 -25.07 3.30
C GLY A 280 3.08 -24.29 3.01
N ARG A 281 4.10 -24.93 2.40
CA ARG A 281 5.38 -24.31 2.03
C ARG A 281 5.24 -23.31 0.88
N CYS A 282 5.97 -22.19 0.92
CA CYS A 282 6.07 -21.28 -0.23
C CYS A 282 7.20 -21.72 -1.17
N ILE A 283 6.94 -21.70 -2.47
CA ILE A 283 7.92 -22.03 -3.51
C ILE A 283 7.86 -20.99 -4.64
N PRO A 284 8.98 -20.66 -5.32
CA PRO A 284 8.95 -19.81 -6.51
C PRO A 284 7.97 -20.31 -7.57
N LYS A 285 7.32 -19.36 -8.27
CA LYS A 285 6.25 -19.63 -9.24
C LYS A 285 6.67 -20.62 -10.33
N GLU A 286 7.91 -20.55 -10.79
CA GLU A 286 8.48 -21.39 -11.84
C GLU A 286 8.59 -22.87 -11.43
N CYS A 287 8.61 -23.14 -10.12
CA CYS A 287 8.66 -24.48 -9.56
C CYS A 287 7.31 -24.99 -9.07
N ALA A 288 6.25 -24.19 -9.13
CA ALA A 288 4.92 -24.59 -8.68
C ALA A 288 4.19 -25.37 -9.78
N GLY A 289 4.09 -26.70 -9.64
CA GLY A 289 3.35 -27.54 -10.56
C GLY A 289 1.90 -27.73 -10.10
N LEU A 290 0.95 -27.35 -10.95
CA LEU A 290 -0.48 -27.56 -10.71
C LEU A 290 -0.83 -29.03 -10.93
N ILE A 291 -1.40 -29.69 -9.92
CA ILE A 291 -1.82 -31.11 -9.97
C ILE A 291 -3.33 -31.29 -9.89
N ASP A 292 -4.04 -30.25 -9.45
CA ASP A 292 -5.50 -30.09 -9.42
C ASP A 292 -5.80 -28.59 -9.48
N PHE A 293 -7.00 -28.17 -9.87
CA PHE A 293 -7.34 -26.78 -10.20
C PHE A 293 -6.95 -25.73 -9.14
N ASN A 294 -6.79 -26.13 -7.88
CA ASN A 294 -6.34 -25.25 -6.79
C ASN A 294 -5.24 -25.89 -5.93
N LYS A 295 -4.54 -26.90 -6.42
CA LYS A 295 -3.53 -27.65 -5.66
C LYS A 295 -2.20 -27.66 -6.39
N TYR A 296 -1.17 -27.13 -5.71
CA TYR A 296 0.20 -27.08 -6.20
C TYR A 296 1.10 -28.02 -5.43
N GLU A 297 2.02 -28.65 -6.16
CA GLU A 297 3.15 -29.41 -5.60
C GLU A 297 4.47 -28.93 -6.21
N GLU A 298 5.56 -29.12 -5.46
CA GLU A 298 6.92 -28.81 -5.94
C GLU A 298 7.20 -29.63 -7.20
N CYS A 299 7.41 -28.93 -8.32
CA CYS A 299 7.61 -29.53 -9.63
C CYS A 299 6.55 -30.58 -9.98
N GLY A 300 5.29 -30.32 -9.60
CA GLY A 300 4.16 -31.23 -9.81
C GLY A 300 4.29 -32.59 -9.10
N GLY A 301 5.14 -32.71 -8.08
CA GLY A 301 5.47 -33.96 -7.38
C GLY A 301 6.48 -34.85 -8.13
N ASN A 302 6.92 -34.43 -9.31
CA ASN A 302 7.68 -35.24 -10.26
C ASN A 302 9.11 -34.73 -10.50
N GLY A 303 9.60 -33.88 -9.60
CA GLY A 303 10.96 -33.35 -9.65
C GLY A 303 11.32 -32.62 -8.36
N SER A 304 12.49 -31.99 -8.38
CA SER A 304 12.95 -31.13 -7.29
C SER A 304 13.28 -29.74 -7.83
N CYS A 305 12.90 -28.71 -7.09
CA CYS A 305 13.20 -27.33 -7.44
C CYS A 305 14.65 -27.01 -7.08
N THR A 306 15.37 -26.47 -8.05
CA THR A 306 16.80 -26.16 -7.94
C THR A 306 17.03 -24.70 -8.32
N ARG A 307 18.08 -24.10 -7.73
CA ARG A 307 18.48 -22.72 -8.01
C ARG A 307 19.76 -22.71 -8.84
N SER A 308 19.79 -21.95 -9.92
CA SER A 308 21.01 -21.64 -10.68
C SER A 308 21.08 -20.12 -10.89
N GLY A 309 22.11 -19.49 -10.33
CA GLY A 309 22.19 -18.03 -10.24
C GLY A 309 20.99 -17.46 -9.48
N ASP A 310 20.26 -16.57 -10.15
CA ASP A 310 19.02 -15.94 -9.62
C ASP A 310 17.73 -16.59 -10.16
N SER A 311 17.87 -17.70 -10.89
CA SER A 311 16.74 -18.42 -11.50
C SER A 311 16.42 -19.73 -10.80
N TYR A 312 15.15 -20.11 -10.90
CA TYR A 312 14.59 -21.35 -10.35
C TYR A 312 14.11 -22.25 -11.46
N PHE A 313 14.46 -23.53 -11.38
CA PHE A 313 14.04 -24.52 -12.36
C PHE A 313 13.90 -25.90 -11.73
N CYS A 314 13.04 -26.72 -12.33
CA CYS A 314 12.79 -28.08 -11.87
C CYS A 314 13.69 -29.09 -12.59
N THR A 315 14.30 -29.97 -11.81
CA THR A 315 14.94 -31.18 -12.32
C THR A 315 13.94 -32.33 -12.25
N CYS A 316 13.53 -32.85 -13.41
CA CYS A 316 12.42 -33.82 -13.51
C CYS A 316 12.88 -35.27 -13.43
N LYS A 317 12.01 -36.13 -12.89
CA LYS A 317 12.14 -37.59 -12.97
C LYS A 317 11.97 -38.07 -14.41
N SER A 318 12.45 -39.28 -14.71
CA SER A 318 12.26 -39.90 -16.02
C SER A 318 10.77 -40.03 -16.38
N GLY A 319 10.42 -39.72 -17.63
CA GLY A 319 9.02 -39.69 -18.10
C GLY A 319 8.27 -38.38 -17.84
N TYR A 320 8.95 -37.37 -17.31
CA TYR A 320 8.40 -36.04 -17.05
C TYR A 320 9.26 -34.96 -17.69
N LYS A 321 8.62 -33.90 -18.17
CA LYS A 321 9.28 -32.79 -18.87
C LYS A 321 8.68 -31.46 -18.43
N THR A 322 9.54 -30.45 -18.25
CA THR A 322 9.10 -29.06 -18.11
C THR A 322 8.84 -28.47 -19.48
N ILE A 323 7.68 -27.87 -19.68
CA ILE A 323 7.33 -27.15 -20.92
C ILE A 323 6.97 -25.70 -20.61
N THR A 324 7.15 -24.83 -21.58
CA THR A 324 6.79 -23.41 -21.48
C THR A 324 5.79 -23.08 -22.58
N PHE A 325 4.60 -22.64 -22.21
CA PHE A 325 3.56 -22.25 -23.15
C PHE A 325 3.09 -20.83 -22.85
N ARG A 326 3.22 -19.93 -23.84
CA ARG A 326 2.86 -18.50 -23.75
C ARG A 326 3.47 -17.79 -22.52
N GLY A 327 4.72 -18.11 -22.19
CA GLY A 327 5.43 -17.54 -21.04
C GLY A 327 5.07 -18.15 -19.68
N VAL A 328 4.16 -19.13 -19.64
CA VAL A 328 3.83 -19.89 -18.43
C VAL A 328 4.66 -21.18 -18.40
N VAL A 329 5.36 -21.41 -17.30
CA VAL A 329 6.16 -22.63 -17.07
C VAL A 329 5.28 -23.69 -16.43
N TYR A 330 5.28 -24.89 -17.02
CA TYR A 330 4.62 -26.08 -16.49
C TYR A 330 5.70 -27.08 -16.08
N PRO A 331 6.09 -27.12 -14.78
CA PRO A 331 7.22 -27.93 -14.35
C PRO A 331 6.89 -29.42 -14.25
N CYS A 332 7.79 -30.25 -14.80
CA CYS A 332 7.76 -31.71 -14.72
C CYS A 332 6.38 -32.36 -14.94
N VAL A 333 5.76 -32.00 -16.06
CA VAL A 333 4.49 -32.60 -16.52
C VAL A 333 4.76 -33.99 -17.07
N ALA A 334 3.87 -34.94 -16.79
CA ALA A 334 3.94 -36.28 -17.37
C ALA A 334 3.85 -36.18 -18.89
N THR A 335 4.78 -36.81 -19.61
CA THR A 335 4.81 -36.75 -21.09
C THR A 335 3.51 -37.18 -21.75
N GLU A 336 2.76 -38.06 -21.09
CA GLU A 336 1.46 -38.58 -21.51
C GLU A 336 0.34 -37.52 -21.49
N CYS A 337 0.52 -36.42 -20.76
CA CYS A 337 -0.40 -35.27 -20.71
C CYS A 337 0.03 -34.13 -21.64
N ILE A 338 1.23 -34.20 -22.21
CA ILE A 338 1.75 -33.18 -23.11
C ILE A 338 1.06 -33.35 -24.46
N THR A 339 0.52 -32.25 -24.94
CA THR A 339 -0.24 -32.13 -26.19
C THR A 339 0.42 -31.05 -27.05
N GLN A 340 0.10 -31.02 -28.34
CA GLN A 340 0.60 -29.99 -29.24
C GLN A 340 -0.55 -29.17 -29.80
N GLU A 341 -0.35 -27.87 -29.84
CA GLU A 341 -1.20 -26.93 -30.54
C GLU A 341 -0.96 -27.01 -32.05
N SER A 342 -1.86 -26.43 -32.86
CA SER A 342 -1.76 -26.50 -34.32
C SER A 342 -0.51 -25.81 -34.89
N ASP A 343 0.11 -24.91 -34.14
CA ASP A 343 1.37 -24.22 -34.49
C ASP A 343 2.60 -25.03 -34.06
N GLY A 344 2.40 -26.23 -33.51
CA GLY A 344 3.43 -27.12 -33.01
C GLY A 344 3.88 -26.83 -31.57
N ALA A 345 3.32 -25.81 -30.91
CA ALA A 345 3.68 -25.48 -29.53
C ALA A 345 3.18 -26.55 -28.55
N GLU A 346 4.05 -27.02 -27.65
CA GLU A 346 3.65 -27.96 -26.59
C GLU A 346 2.80 -27.24 -25.53
N THR A 347 1.72 -27.89 -25.09
CA THR A 347 0.86 -27.48 -23.97
C THR A 347 0.43 -28.68 -23.14
N VAL A 348 -0.22 -28.45 -22.01
CA VAL A 348 -0.77 -29.49 -21.13
C VAL A 348 -2.26 -29.66 -21.41
N CYS A 349 -2.71 -30.87 -21.75
CA CYS A 349 -4.13 -31.19 -21.93
C CYS A 349 -4.90 -30.18 -22.81
N HIS A 350 -4.33 -29.81 -23.97
CA HIS A 350 -4.84 -28.79 -24.90
C HIS A 350 -5.27 -27.47 -24.22
N SER A 351 -4.57 -27.07 -23.16
CA SER A 351 -4.88 -25.89 -22.32
C SER A 351 -6.24 -25.96 -21.60
N GLY A 352 -7.01 -27.04 -21.81
CA GLY A 352 -8.36 -27.28 -21.31
C GLY A 352 -8.43 -28.07 -20.02
N GLY A 353 -7.30 -28.41 -19.40
CA GLY A 353 -7.27 -29.26 -18.22
C GLY A 353 -5.99 -29.13 -17.41
N VAL A 354 -5.85 -30.02 -16.43
CA VAL A 354 -4.66 -30.19 -15.59
C VAL A 354 -4.20 -31.65 -15.68
N CYS A 355 -2.90 -31.89 -15.71
CA CYS A 355 -2.37 -33.24 -15.62
C CYS A 355 -2.38 -33.70 -14.16
N SER A 356 -3.21 -34.70 -13.86
CA SER A 356 -3.31 -35.28 -12.53
C SER A 356 -2.08 -36.11 -12.15
N ALA A 357 -1.96 -36.44 -10.87
CA ALA A 357 -0.94 -37.35 -10.34
C ALA A 357 -0.99 -38.76 -11.00
N GLU A 358 -2.14 -39.18 -11.52
CA GLU A 358 -2.31 -40.45 -12.26
C GLU A 358 -1.84 -40.37 -13.73
N LYS A 359 -1.22 -39.26 -14.15
CA LYS A 359 -0.80 -39.01 -15.53
C LYS A 359 -1.95 -38.97 -16.54
N LYS A 360 -3.13 -38.51 -16.09
CA LYS A 360 -4.31 -38.32 -16.92
C LYS A 360 -4.75 -36.86 -16.89
N CYS A 361 -5.31 -36.39 -17.99
CA CYS A 361 -5.91 -35.07 -18.06
C CYS A 361 -7.24 -35.03 -17.31
N VAL A 362 -7.37 -34.05 -16.40
CA VAL A 362 -8.63 -33.69 -15.75
C VAL A 362 -9.11 -32.40 -16.40
N CYS A 363 -10.24 -32.47 -17.09
CA CYS A 363 -10.73 -31.36 -17.88
C CYS A 363 -11.40 -30.29 -17.04
N LYS A 364 -11.17 -29.04 -17.41
CA LYS A 364 -11.89 -27.88 -16.89
C LYS A 364 -13.36 -27.99 -17.26
N ASN A 365 -14.18 -27.21 -16.56
CA ASN A 365 -15.56 -27.03 -16.98
C ASN A 365 -15.60 -26.56 -18.45
N GLY A 366 -16.57 -27.05 -19.21
CA GLY A 366 -16.67 -26.77 -20.64
C GLY A 366 -15.75 -27.59 -21.56
N HIS A 367 -14.84 -28.39 -21.02
CA HIS A 367 -13.96 -29.27 -21.79
C HIS A 367 -14.25 -30.75 -21.56
N TYR A 368 -14.05 -31.58 -22.59
CA TYR A 368 -14.06 -33.04 -22.49
C TYR A 368 -13.09 -33.68 -23.49
N GLY A 369 -12.96 -35.01 -23.44
CA GLY A 369 -12.01 -35.78 -24.24
C GLY A 369 -10.89 -36.36 -23.37
N GLU A 370 -10.06 -37.22 -23.95
CA GLU A 370 -8.96 -37.85 -23.20
C GLU A 370 -7.87 -36.84 -22.82
N LYS A 371 -7.69 -35.81 -23.65
CA LYS A 371 -6.71 -34.72 -23.49
C LYS A 371 -7.38 -33.35 -23.44
N CYS A 372 -8.67 -33.30 -23.09
CA CYS A 372 -9.48 -32.08 -22.99
C CYS A 372 -9.56 -31.27 -24.29
N GLU A 373 -9.48 -31.99 -25.41
CA GLU A 373 -9.41 -31.46 -26.76
C GLU A 373 -10.77 -31.07 -27.33
N ASN A 374 -11.89 -31.33 -26.67
CA ASN A 374 -13.24 -31.01 -27.18
C ASN A 374 -13.99 -30.06 -26.23
N CYS A 375 -14.91 -29.27 -26.79
CA CYS A 375 -15.79 -28.38 -26.01
C CYS A 375 -17.14 -29.03 -25.74
N SER A 376 -17.54 -29.07 -24.47
CA SER A 376 -18.82 -29.60 -24.01
C SER A 376 -20.00 -28.90 -24.69
N SER A 377 -21.18 -29.53 -24.65
CA SER A 377 -22.41 -28.88 -25.10
C SER A 377 -22.62 -27.56 -24.36
N GLY A 378 -23.01 -26.50 -25.07
CA GLY A 378 -23.15 -25.15 -24.50
C GLY A 378 -21.87 -24.31 -24.55
N TYR A 379 -20.74 -24.89 -24.94
CA TYR A 379 -19.45 -24.21 -25.03
C TYR A 379 -18.97 -24.06 -26.48
N THR A 380 -18.16 -23.04 -26.72
CA THR A 380 -17.49 -22.76 -28.00
C THR A 380 -16.01 -22.51 -27.76
N ARG A 381 -15.17 -22.95 -28.69
CA ARG A 381 -13.72 -22.73 -28.64
C ARG A 381 -13.39 -21.31 -29.08
N ASP A 382 -12.65 -20.59 -28.25
CA ASP A 382 -12.05 -19.32 -28.65
C ASP A 382 -10.88 -19.55 -29.63
N ARG A 383 -10.91 -18.87 -30.77
CA ARG A 383 -9.88 -18.93 -31.83
C ARG A 383 -8.52 -18.50 -31.31
N SER A 384 -8.48 -17.52 -30.40
CA SER A 384 -7.24 -16.90 -29.91
C SER A 384 -6.52 -17.72 -28.82
N SER A 385 -7.28 -18.38 -27.95
CA SER A 385 -6.74 -19.14 -26.79
C SER A 385 -7.02 -20.64 -26.85
N ARG A 386 -7.85 -21.10 -27.79
CA ARG A 386 -8.36 -22.48 -27.92
C ARG A 386 -8.99 -23.07 -26.68
N THR A 387 -9.28 -22.23 -25.70
CA THR A 387 -10.05 -22.55 -24.50
C THR A 387 -11.54 -22.54 -24.85
N CYS A 388 -12.31 -23.45 -24.26
CA CYS A 388 -13.74 -23.52 -24.42
C CYS A 388 -14.40 -22.58 -23.40
N TYR A 389 -15.22 -21.65 -23.88
CA TYR A 389 -16.01 -20.75 -23.04
C TYR A 389 -17.49 -20.97 -23.32
N VAL A 390 -18.35 -20.62 -22.37
CA VAL A 390 -19.81 -20.63 -22.57
C VAL A 390 -20.20 -19.79 -23.80
N LYS A 391 -21.16 -20.29 -24.58
CA LYS A 391 -21.61 -19.67 -25.84
C LYS A 391 -22.07 -18.22 -25.69
N ASP A 392 -22.60 -17.85 -24.53
CA ASP A 392 -23.05 -16.48 -24.24
C ASP A 392 -21.93 -15.44 -24.33
N CYS A 393 -20.66 -15.86 -24.23
CA CYS A 393 -19.49 -15.00 -24.39
C CYS A 393 -19.05 -14.82 -25.85
N PHE A 394 -19.81 -15.36 -26.82
CA PHE A 394 -19.53 -15.22 -28.24
C PHE A 394 -20.65 -14.45 -28.94
N SER A 395 -20.27 -13.64 -29.92
CA SER A 395 -21.20 -12.92 -30.76
C SER A 395 -21.64 -13.80 -31.94
N SER A 396 -22.86 -13.62 -32.43
CA SER A 396 -23.29 -14.17 -33.72
C SER A 396 -22.87 -13.32 -34.91
N GLU A 397 -22.18 -12.19 -34.68
CA GLU A 397 -21.74 -11.28 -35.75
C GLU A 397 -20.60 -11.90 -36.58
N PRO A 398 -20.64 -11.74 -37.92
CA PRO A 398 -19.58 -12.21 -38.80
C PRO A 398 -18.20 -11.67 -38.41
N GLY A 399 -17.25 -12.58 -38.22
CA GLY A 399 -15.88 -12.28 -37.82
C GLY A 399 -15.60 -12.41 -36.32
N PHE A 400 -16.63 -12.64 -35.50
CA PHE A 400 -16.51 -12.78 -34.04
C PHE A 400 -17.09 -14.09 -33.48
N GLU A 401 -17.55 -15.01 -34.35
CA GLU A 401 -18.29 -16.21 -33.95
C GLU A 401 -17.51 -17.17 -33.05
N ASP A 402 -16.19 -17.06 -33.09
CA ASP A 402 -15.23 -17.85 -32.31
C ASP A 402 -14.21 -16.95 -31.60
N VAL A 403 -14.53 -15.68 -31.33
CA VAL A 403 -13.64 -14.79 -30.56
C VAL A 403 -14.33 -14.39 -29.27
N VAL A 404 -13.81 -14.87 -28.15
CA VAL A 404 -14.40 -14.59 -26.83
C VAL A 404 -14.49 -13.08 -26.59
N CYS A 405 -15.67 -12.60 -26.18
CA CYS A 405 -15.94 -11.19 -25.91
C CYS A 405 -15.55 -10.25 -27.06
N ASN A 406 -15.63 -10.71 -28.31
CA ASN A 406 -15.18 -10.00 -29.51
C ASN A 406 -13.71 -9.54 -29.44
N GLY A 407 -12.90 -10.18 -28.61
CA GLY A 407 -11.48 -9.90 -28.42
C GLY A 407 -11.18 -8.74 -27.47
N ALA A 408 -12.17 -8.19 -26.78
CA ALA A 408 -12.02 -6.99 -25.95
C ALA A 408 -12.75 -7.10 -24.61
N GLY A 409 -12.35 -8.10 -23.84
CA GLY A 409 -12.85 -8.30 -22.50
C GLY A 409 -12.55 -9.69 -21.97
N ARG A 410 -13.09 -9.96 -20.78
CA ARG A 410 -12.98 -11.25 -20.11
C ARG A 410 -14.36 -11.87 -19.91
N CYS A 411 -14.50 -13.13 -20.33
CA CYS A 411 -15.69 -13.92 -20.06
C CYS A 411 -15.79 -14.28 -18.56
N VAL A 412 -16.99 -14.15 -18.01
CA VAL A 412 -17.37 -14.57 -16.66
C VAL A 412 -18.43 -15.64 -16.81
N GLU A 413 -18.16 -16.84 -16.32
CA GLU A 413 -19.12 -17.94 -16.30
C GLU A 413 -19.96 -17.88 -15.02
N GLU A 414 -21.24 -18.21 -15.14
CA GLU A 414 -22.23 -18.35 -14.07
C GLU A 414 -22.73 -19.80 -13.96
N GLU A 415 -23.52 -20.11 -12.94
CA GLU A 415 -24.13 -21.44 -12.81
C GLU A 415 -25.08 -21.76 -13.99
N GLY A 416 -24.93 -22.97 -14.56
CA GLY A 416 -25.83 -23.50 -15.58
C GLY A 416 -25.51 -23.07 -17.01
N ASP A 417 -24.24 -23.15 -17.42
CA ASP A 417 -23.74 -22.87 -18.79
C ASP A 417 -24.06 -21.46 -19.31
N LYS A 418 -24.11 -20.47 -18.41
CA LYS A 418 -24.35 -19.06 -18.74
C LYS A 418 -23.10 -18.22 -18.53
N GLY A 419 -23.02 -17.09 -19.22
CA GLY A 419 -21.96 -16.13 -18.94
C GLY A 419 -22.16 -14.76 -19.57
N TYR A 420 -21.25 -13.85 -19.23
CA TYR A 420 -21.21 -12.51 -19.81
C TYR A 420 -19.78 -11.98 -19.81
N CYS A 421 -19.54 -10.97 -20.64
CA CYS A 421 -18.25 -10.33 -20.79
C CYS A 421 -18.13 -9.07 -19.93
N ILE A 422 -17.00 -8.95 -19.25
CA ILE A 422 -16.53 -7.68 -18.69
C ILE A 422 -15.60 -7.05 -19.71
N CYS A 423 -15.99 -5.88 -20.22
CA CYS A 423 -15.32 -5.25 -21.35
C CYS A 423 -14.08 -4.44 -20.96
N ASP A 424 -13.13 -4.38 -21.89
CA ASP A 424 -11.93 -3.56 -21.75
C ASP A 424 -12.23 -2.05 -21.87
N SER A 425 -11.23 -1.22 -21.57
CA SER A 425 -11.36 0.23 -21.72
C SER A 425 -11.68 0.62 -23.17
N TYR A 426 -12.59 1.60 -23.35
CA TYR A 426 -13.14 2.03 -24.65
C TYR A 426 -14.08 1.04 -25.35
N TRP A 427 -14.48 -0.02 -24.64
CA TRP A 427 -15.52 -0.96 -25.04
C TRP A 427 -16.67 -0.92 -24.03
N GLY A 428 -17.86 -1.32 -24.48
CA GLY A 428 -19.05 -1.39 -23.66
C GLY A 428 -19.85 -2.66 -23.93
N PRO A 429 -20.70 -3.08 -23.00
CA PRO A 429 -21.53 -4.26 -23.17
C PRO A 429 -22.74 -3.95 -24.07
N SER A 430 -23.07 -4.90 -24.95
CA SER A 430 -24.38 -5.02 -25.58
C SER A 430 -24.83 -6.47 -25.45
N GLY A 431 -25.83 -6.71 -24.59
CA GLY A 431 -26.16 -8.05 -24.15
C GLY A 431 -25.05 -8.64 -23.29
N THR A 432 -24.56 -9.82 -23.64
CA THR A 432 -23.52 -10.57 -22.91
C THR A 432 -22.11 -10.38 -23.47
N VAL A 433 -21.93 -9.63 -24.57
CA VAL A 433 -20.64 -9.46 -25.25
C VAL A 433 -20.26 -7.99 -25.41
N CYS A 434 -18.99 -7.73 -25.77
CA CYS A 434 -18.38 -6.41 -25.81
C CYS A 434 -18.32 -5.82 -27.21
N TYR A 435 -18.60 -4.53 -27.34
CA TYR A 435 -18.46 -3.76 -28.58
C TYR A 435 -17.72 -2.45 -28.33
N PRO A 436 -17.03 -1.89 -29.35
CA PRO A 436 -16.41 -0.58 -29.22
C PRO A 436 -17.46 0.47 -28.88
N LEU A 437 -17.12 1.43 -28.00
CA LEU A 437 -18.06 2.48 -27.60
C LEU A 437 -18.58 3.31 -28.79
N GLY A 438 -17.79 3.46 -29.87
CA GLY A 438 -18.20 4.16 -31.08
C GLY A 438 -19.35 3.49 -31.85
N CYS A 439 -19.63 2.21 -31.58
CA CYS A 439 -20.76 1.48 -32.16
C CYS A 439 -21.98 1.43 -31.24
N LEU A 440 -21.89 1.95 -30.01
CA LEU A 440 -22.89 1.74 -28.97
C LEU A 440 -23.69 3.01 -28.67
N THR A 441 -25.01 2.89 -28.77
CA THR A 441 -25.94 3.89 -28.25
C THR A 441 -26.78 3.26 -27.15
N LEU A 442 -26.60 3.69 -25.90
CA LEU A 442 -27.33 3.15 -24.74
C LEU A 442 -27.28 1.61 -24.65
N GLY A 443 -26.14 1.01 -25.00
CA GLY A 443 -25.95 -0.46 -24.98
C GLY A 443 -26.55 -1.20 -26.18
N THR A 444 -27.00 -0.51 -27.22
CA THR A 444 -27.44 -1.11 -28.48
C THR A 444 -26.42 -0.87 -29.59
N VAL A 445 -26.05 -1.93 -30.31
CA VAL A 445 -25.12 -1.85 -31.43
C VAL A 445 -25.80 -1.17 -32.62
N CYS A 446 -25.22 -0.05 -33.09
CA CYS A 446 -25.66 0.67 -34.28
C CYS A 446 -27.16 1.03 -34.29
N ASN A 447 -27.73 1.36 -33.12
CA ASN A 447 -29.18 1.57 -32.91
C ASN A 447 -30.06 0.41 -33.41
N GLY A 448 -29.52 -0.81 -33.48
CA GLY A 448 -30.21 -2.00 -34.03
C GLY A 448 -30.36 -2.00 -35.56
N ASN A 449 -29.75 -1.05 -36.27
CA ASN A 449 -29.96 -0.85 -37.71
C ASN A 449 -28.65 -0.92 -38.52
N GLY A 450 -27.68 -1.67 -38.02
CA GLY A 450 -26.42 -1.91 -38.71
C GLY A 450 -25.55 -2.91 -37.97
N ARG A 451 -24.40 -3.20 -38.57
CA ARG A 451 -23.34 -4.04 -38.00
C ARG A 451 -22.16 -3.18 -37.57
N CYS A 452 -21.52 -3.53 -36.47
CA CYS A 452 -20.30 -2.86 -36.04
C CYS A 452 -19.08 -3.48 -36.70
N THR A 453 -18.22 -2.63 -37.29
CA THR A 453 -16.91 -3.03 -37.81
C THR A 453 -15.81 -2.43 -36.93
N VAL A 454 -14.77 -3.21 -36.60
CA VAL A 454 -13.74 -2.81 -35.61
C VAL A 454 -12.61 -1.99 -36.25
N VAL A 455 -12.92 -1.17 -37.25
CA VAL A 455 -11.94 -0.28 -37.88
C VAL A 455 -11.89 1.04 -37.09
N LYS A 456 -10.70 1.50 -36.67
CA LYS A 456 -10.47 2.80 -36.00
C LYS A 456 -11.41 3.11 -34.82
N GLY A 457 -11.62 2.17 -33.90
CA GLY A 457 -12.44 2.39 -32.70
C GLY A 457 -13.93 2.09 -32.84
N GLY A 458 -14.35 1.50 -33.97
CA GLY A 458 -15.71 1.02 -34.20
C GLY A 458 -16.51 1.93 -35.13
N VAL A 459 -16.91 1.41 -36.29
CA VAL A 459 -17.76 2.12 -37.26
C VAL A 459 -18.95 1.25 -37.64
N CYS A 460 -20.15 1.82 -37.62
CA CYS A 460 -21.36 1.13 -38.04
C CYS A 460 -21.53 1.10 -39.56
N THR A 461 -21.72 -0.11 -40.09
CA THR A 461 -22.19 -0.36 -41.45
C THR A 461 -23.71 -0.53 -41.40
N CYS A 462 -24.44 0.41 -41.97
CA CYS A 462 -25.89 0.48 -41.81
C CYS A 462 -26.64 -0.40 -42.80
N ASN A 463 -27.79 -0.91 -42.36
CA ASN A 463 -28.74 -1.63 -43.20
C ASN A 463 -29.33 -0.72 -44.29
N ASP A 464 -29.99 -1.32 -45.27
CA ASP A 464 -30.69 -0.56 -46.31
C ASP A 464 -31.68 0.46 -45.72
N ASN A 465 -31.73 1.64 -46.31
CA ASN A 465 -32.47 2.84 -45.84
C ASN A 465 -31.93 3.52 -44.58
N TYR A 466 -30.81 3.05 -44.02
CA TYR A 466 -30.09 3.75 -42.95
C TYR A 466 -28.77 4.34 -43.47
N GLN A 467 -28.26 5.34 -42.78
CA GLN A 467 -26.98 5.98 -43.06
C GLN A 467 -26.27 6.31 -41.76
N SER A 468 -24.94 6.19 -41.79
CA SER A 468 -24.07 6.54 -40.66
C SER A 468 -23.98 8.06 -40.49
N THR A 469 -24.08 8.53 -39.26
CA THR A 469 -23.96 9.94 -38.88
C THR A 469 -22.55 10.27 -38.40
N VAL A 470 -22.28 11.53 -38.05
CA VAL A 470 -20.97 11.96 -37.51
C VAL A 470 -20.54 11.15 -36.27
N ASP A 471 -21.50 10.76 -35.43
CA ASP A 471 -21.26 9.91 -34.24
C ASP A 471 -21.17 8.40 -34.56
N SER A 472 -21.00 8.01 -35.83
CA SER A 472 -20.87 6.61 -36.27
C SER A 472 -22.06 5.69 -35.93
N ILE A 473 -23.28 6.23 -35.82
CA ILE A 473 -24.51 5.46 -35.55
C ILE A 473 -25.43 5.41 -36.77
N CYS A 474 -26.22 4.33 -36.89
CA CYS A 474 -27.17 4.17 -37.99
C CYS A 474 -28.50 4.86 -37.70
N VAL A 475 -28.87 5.78 -38.58
CA VAL A 475 -30.13 6.53 -38.53
C VAL A 475 -30.81 6.45 -39.89
N HIS A 476 -32.15 6.40 -39.91
CA HIS A 476 -32.90 6.30 -41.15
C HIS A 476 -32.65 7.51 -42.04
N LYS A 477 -32.47 7.30 -43.36
CA LYS A 477 -32.12 8.34 -44.33
C LYS A 477 -33.09 9.51 -44.33
N ASP A 478 -34.40 9.25 -44.18
CA ASP A 478 -35.41 10.31 -44.15
C ASP A 478 -35.26 11.26 -42.95
N CYS A 479 -34.64 10.85 -41.84
CA CYS A 479 -34.37 11.72 -40.71
C CYS A 479 -33.06 12.51 -40.84
N ILE A 480 -32.33 12.34 -41.96
CA ILE A 480 -30.99 12.93 -42.14
C ILE A 480 -31.09 14.06 -43.14
N SER A 481 -30.67 15.25 -42.73
CA SER A 481 -30.50 16.40 -43.61
C SER A 481 -29.00 16.70 -43.75
N THR A 482 -28.52 16.83 -44.97
CA THR A 482 -27.14 17.24 -45.24
C THR A 482 -27.07 18.76 -45.36
N THR A 483 -26.30 19.42 -44.48
CA THR A 483 -26.09 20.87 -44.53
C THR A 483 -24.59 21.15 -44.47
N GLY A 484 -24.05 21.87 -45.46
CA GLY A 484 -22.62 22.19 -45.52
C GLY A 484 -21.69 20.98 -45.58
N GLY A 485 -22.16 19.85 -46.14
CA GLY A 485 -21.38 18.60 -46.22
C GLY A 485 -21.42 17.73 -44.96
N VAL A 486 -22.18 18.12 -43.93
CA VAL A 486 -22.34 17.35 -42.68
C VAL A 486 -23.74 16.74 -42.64
N ASN A 487 -23.83 15.44 -42.32
CA ASN A 487 -25.09 14.73 -42.11
C ASN A 487 -25.60 14.95 -40.69
N LEU A 488 -26.73 15.65 -40.56
CA LEU A 488 -27.34 15.99 -39.28
C LEU A 488 -28.67 15.24 -39.10
N VAL A 489 -28.86 14.63 -37.93
CA VAL A 489 -30.13 14.00 -37.57
C VAL A 489 -31.15 15.08 -37.21
N CYS A 490 -32.30 15.09 -37.88
CA CYS A 490 -33.38 16.06 -37.67
C CYS A 490 -32.88 17.51 -37.71
N SER A 491 -32.00 17.81 -38.66
CA SER A 491 -31.33 19.12 -38.81
C SER A 491 -30.55 19.57 -37.56
N GLY A 492 -30.11 18.63 -36.72
CA GLY A 492 -29.35 18.87 -35.49
C GLY A 492 -30.22 19.23 -34.27
N HIS A 493 -31.54 19.24 -34.44
CA HIS A 493 -32.48 19.78 -33.46
C HIS A 493 -33.57 18.80 -33.03
N GLY A 494 -33.33 17.50 -33.20
CA GLY A 494 -34.25 16.47 -32.77
C GLY A 494 -33.64 15.08 -32.70
N ARG A 495 -34.48 14.10 -32.37
CA ARG A 495 -34.16 12.67 -32.39
C ARG A 495 -35.04 11.97 -33.42
N CYS A 496 -34.45 11.11 -34.24
CA CYS A 496 -35.21 10.26 -35.16
C CYS A 496 -35.91 9.14 -34.39
N LEU A 497 -37.18 8.94 -34.67
CA LEU A 497 -37.96 7.82 -34.15
C LEU A 497 -38.30 6.90 -35.31
N SER A 498 -37.69 5.72 -35.31
CA SER A 498 -38.05 4.62 -36.20
C SER A 498 -38.69 3.53 -35.35
N ASP A 499 -40.03 3.45 -35.35
CA ASP A 499 -40.75 2.29 -34.82
C ASP A 499 -41.01 1.30 -35.95
N ASN A 500 -40.80 0.01 -35.69
CA ASN A 500 -40.94 -1.10 -36.64
C ASN A 500 -42.28 -1.04 -37.42
N GLY A 501 -42.25 -0.46 -38.63
CA GLY A 501 -43.38 -0.40 -39.56
C GLY A 501 -44.05 0.97 -39.73
N ARG A 502 -43.56 2.04 -39.10
CA ARG A 502 -44.03 3.42 -39.37
C ARG A 502 -42.99 4.22 -40.12
N VAL A 503 -43.45 5.20 -40.90
CA VAL A 503 -42.56 6.21 -41.52
C VAL A 503 -41.76 6.86 -40.39
N PRO A 504 -40.43 6.94 -40.50
CA PRO A 504 -39.59 7.55 -39.47
C PRO A 504 -39.93 9.03 -39.32
N VAL A 505 -40.03 9.50 -38.08
CA VAL A 505 -40.38 10.91 -37.80
C VAL A 505 -39.40 11.52 -36.83
N CYS A 506 -39.05 12.78 -37.07
CA CYS A 506 -38.25 13.57 -36.16
C CYS A 506 -39.06 14.07 -34.96
N ARG A 507 -38.56 13.82 -33.75
CA ARG A 507 -39.03 14.47 -32.53
C ARG A 507 -38.10 15.61 -32.17
N CYS A 508 -38.58 16.83 -32.36
CA CYS A 508 -37.80 18.04 -32.12
C CYS A 508 -37.55 18.31 -30.64
N TYR A 509 -36.39 18.89 -30.34
CA TYR A 509 -36.08 19.43 -29.01
C TYR A 509 -36.93 20.66 -28.72
N PRO A 510 -37.10 21.05 -27.44
CA PRO A 510 -37.85 22.26 -27.08
C PRO A 510 -37.37 23.52 -27.82
N GLY A 511 -38.31 24.30 -28.38
CA GLY A 511 -38.02 25.51 -29.16
C GLY A 511 -37.92 25.30 -30.68
N TYR A 512 -38.13 24.06 -31.15
CA TYR A 512 -38.13 23.68 -32.55
C TYR A 512 -39.42 22.95 -32.91
N THR A 513 -39.92 23.17 -34.13
CA THR A 513 -41.10 22.49 -34.66
C THR A 513 -40.76 21.64 -35.87
N LEU A 514 -41.55 20.58 -36.04
CA LEU A 514 -41.38 19.61 -37.11
C LEU A 514 -41.89 20.21 -38.43
N LYS A 515 -41.03 20.20 -39.44
CA LYS A 515 -41.34 20.61 -40.81
C LYS A 515 -41.22 19.41 -41.74
N ASP A 516 -42.27 19.18 -42.53
CA ASP A 516 -42.37 18.11 -43.55
C ASP A 516 -41.97 16.71 -43.05
N SER A 517 -42.28 16.38 -41.79
CA SER A 517 -42.01 15.10 -41.11
C SER A 517 -40.53 14.76 -40.78
N PHE A 518 -39.58 15.51 -41.33
CA PHE A 518 -38.17 15.06 -41.39
C PHE A 518 -37.13 16.09 -40.91
N ALA A 519 -37.52 17.35 -40.68
CA ALA A 519 -36.63 18.40 -40.22
C ALA A 519 -37.20 19.15 -39.02
N CYS A 520 -36.33 19.62 -38.14
CA CYS A 520 -36.70 20.46 -37.00
C CYS A 520 -36.17 21.88 -37.23
N GLU A 521 -37.08 22.84 -37.39
CA GLU A 521 -36.75 24.24 -37.60
C GLU A 521 -37.14 25.05 -36.37
N ALA A 522 -36.35 26.09 -36.05
CA ALA A 522 -36.71 27.00 -34.99
C ALA A 522 -38.02 27.69 -35.38
N ASP A 523 -38.95 27.84 -34.43
CA ASP A 523 -40.14 28.64 -34.69
C ASP A 523 -39.72 30.06 -35.08
N VAL A 524 -39.85 30.39 -36.36
CA VAL A 524 -39.78 31.78 -36.81
C VAL A 524 -41.07 32.43 -36.33
N ALA A 525 -41.11 32.78 -35.05
CA ALA A 525 -42.12 33.66 -34.52
C ALA A 525 -42.08 34.92 -35.38
N ARG A 526 -43.13 35.10 -36.19
CA ARG A 526 -43.40 36.35 -36.90
C ARG A 526 -43.15 37.48 -35.90
N THR A 527 -42.39 38.46 -36.36
CA THR A 527 -42.18 39.75 -35.71
C THR A 527 -43.54 40.45 -35.57
N ALA A 528 -44.32 40.05 -34.58
CA ALA A 528 -45.50 40.76 -34.13
C ALA A 528 -45.04 41.66 -32.99
N ILE A 529 -44.93 42.93 -33.31
CA ILE A 529 -44.70 44.03 -32.38
C ILE A 529 -45.76 43.94 -31.26
N GLN A 530 -45.35 43.57 -30.05
CA GLN A 530 -46.04 43.97 -28.82
C GLN A 530 -45.04 44.26 -27.69
N PRO A 531 -45.32 45.27 -26.85
CA PRO A 531 -44.30 45.97 -26.07
C PRO A 531 -44.09 45.30 -24.71
N TYR A 532 -42.87 44.82 -24.44
CA TYR A 532 -42.46 44.38 -23.10
C TYR A 532 -41.14 45.06 -22.70
N VAL A 533 -41.25 46.36 -22.41
CA VAL A 533 -40.41 47.06 -21.45
C VAL A 533 -41.40 47.89 -20.60
N PRO A 534 -41.69 47.50 -19.34
CA PRO A 534 -40.72 47.63 -18.26
C PRO A 534 -40.84 46.54 -17.17
N ILE A 535 -40.03 45.49 -17.23
CA ILE A 535 -39.85 44.57 -16.08
C ILE A 535 -38.37 44.50 -15.66
N VAL A 536 -37.44 44.79 -16.56
CA VAL A 536 -36.00 44.75 -16.29
C VAL A 536 -35.53 45.91 -15.39
N VAL A 537 -36.19 47.08 -15.45
CA VAL A 537 -35.87 48.21 -14.55
C VAL A 537 -36.34 47.94 -13.12
N GLY A 538 -37.48 47.25 -12.93
CA GLY A 538 -38.00 46.89 -11.62
C GLY A 538 -37.13 45.84 -10.90
N VAL A 539 -36.64 44.84 -11.63
CA VAL A 539 -35.78 43.78 -11.06
C VAL A 539 -34.38 44.31 -10.71
N LEU A 540 -33.84 45.24 -11.49
CA LEU A 540 -32.56 45.89 -11.19
C LEU A 540 -32.65 46.83 -9.97
N VAL A 541 -33.75 47.58 -9.80
CA VAL A 541 -33.95 48.43 -8.61
C VAL A 541 -34.20 47.59 -7.35
N LEU A 542 -34.95 46.47 -7.45
CA LEU A 542 -35.18 45.56 -6.33
C LEU A 542 -33.93 44.78 -5.90
N SER A 543 -33.08 44.37 -6.84
CA SER A 543 -31.83 43.67 -6.53
C SER A 543 -30.77 44.59 -5.92
N VAL A 544 -30.72 45.87 -6.32
CA VAL A 544 -29.86 46.87 -5.68
C VAL A 544 -30.34 47.21 -4.26
N LEU A 545 -31.66 47.30 -4.02
CA LEU A 545 -32.22 47.51 -2.68
C LEU A 545 -32.02 46.30 -1.75
N ALA A 546 -32.15 45.07 -2.25
CA ALA A 546 -31.88 43.86 -1.47
C ALA A 546 -30.39 43.70 -1.10
N GLY A 547 -29.48 44.11 -2.00
CA GLY A 547 -28.04 44.14 -1.72
C GLY A 547 -27.65 45.12 -0.60
N LEU A 548 -28.30 46.28 -0.53
CA LEU A 548 -28.06 47.28 0.54
C LEU A 548 -28.59 46.81 1.91
N ILE A 549 -29.72 46.08 1.96
CA ILE A 549 -30.28 45.51 3.19
C ILE A 549 -29.41 44.33 3.71
N GLY A 550 -28.88 43.49 2.81
CA GLY A 550 -27.97 42.41 3.16
C GLY A 550 -26.63 42.91 3.73
N PHE A 551 -26.08 44.01 3.18
CA PHE A 551 -24.82 44.58 3.64
C PHE A 551 -24.92 45.25 5.03
N LEU A 552 -26.06 45.85 5.35
CA LEU A 552 -26.33 46.40 6.69
C LEU A 552 -26.57 45.30 7.74
N SER A 553 -27.16 44.17 7.33
CA SER A 553 -27.41 43.01 8.22
C SER A 553 -26.12 42.24 8.55
N TRP A 554 -25.19 42.12 7.61
CA TRP A 554 -23.87 41.49 7.84
C TRP A 554 -22.99 42.31 8.79
N ARG A 555 -23.02 43.66 8.68
CA ARG A 555 -22.26 44.54 9.59
C ARG A 555 -22.74 44.50 11.05
N PHE A 556 -24.00 44.15 11.30
CA PHE A 556 -24.55 44.04 12.66
C PHE A 556 -24.35 42.65 13.30
N CYS A 557 -24.14 41.58 12.51
CA CYS A 557 -24.10 40.20 13.03
C CYS A 557 -22.67 39.70 13.37
N CYS A 558 -21.61 40.26 12.78
CA CYS A 558 -20.23 39.77 12.98
C CYS A 558 -19.38 40.55 14.00
N LYS A 559 -19.96 41.48 14.78
CA LYS A 559 -19.30 42.02 15.97
C LYS A 559 -19.98 41.50 17.22
N ASN A 560 -19.50 40.35 17.70
CA ASN A 560 -19.57 39.81 19.06
C ASN A 560 -20.03 38.35 19.08
N LYS A 561 -19.09 37.39 19.19
CA LYS A 561 -18.95 36.53 20.38
C LYS A 561 -17.84 35.48 20.21
N LYS A 562 -17.07 35.32 21.29
CA LYS A 562 -15.97 34.37 21.52
C LYS A 562 -16.48 32.93 21.72
N PRO A 563 -15.63 31.90 21.56
CA PRO A 563 -16.04 30.49 21.62
C PRO A 563 -16.05 29.95 23.07
N LYS A 564 -16.97 29.01 23.36
CA LYS A 564 -16.92 28.10 24.50
C LYS A 564 -17.27 26.66 24.05
N HIS A 565 -16.42 25.72 24.44
CA HIS A 565 -16.54 24.25 24.44
C HIS A 565 -17.47 23.76 25.60
N PRO A 566 -17.61 22.45 25.93
CA PRO A 566 -17.95 21.20 25.20
C PRO A 566 -19.12 20.41 25.87
N LEU A 567 -19.48 19.20 25.37
CA LEU A 567 -19.92 17.94 26.06
C LEU A 567 -21.11 17.16 25.40
N ASP A 568 -20.79 15.96 24.88
CA ASP A 568 -21.24 14.60 25.25
C ASP A 568 -22.68 14.00 25.09
N ILE A 569 -22.71 12.88 24.33
CA ILE A 569 -23.46 11.58 24.48
C ILE A 569 -24.96 11.54 24.02
N PRO A 570 -25.60 10.40 23.59
CA PRO A 570 -25.17 9.10 23.02
C PRO A 570 -25.87 8.72 21.68
N THR A 571 -25.35 7.73 20.93
CA THR A 571 -26.08 7.04 19.84
C THR A 571 -26.45 5.60 20.20
N LYS A 572 -27.72 5.24 19.96
CA LYS A 572 -28.34 3.92 20.22
C LYS A 572 -28.72 3.25 18.89
N ARG A 573 -28.64 1.91 18.91
CA ARG A 573 -28.69 0.89 17.84
C ARG A 573 -29.90 0.83 16.87
N ARG A 574 -29.64 0.08 15.76
CA ARG A 574 -30.50 -0.62 14.76
C ARG A 574 -30.67 0.14 13.43
N GLY A 575 -30.53 -0.44 12.24
CA GLY A 575 -30.23 -1.79 11.78
C GLY A 575 -30.48 -1.91 10.26
N ARG A 576 -29.65 -2.72 9.58
CA ARG A 576 -29.92 -3.57 8.40
C ARG A 576 -30.91 -3.08 7.29
N ARG A 577 -30.41 -2.73 6.10
CA ARG A 577 -30.58 -3.48 4.83
C ARG A 577 -29.97 -2.76 3.61
N GLU A 578 -29.54 -3.61 2.69
CA GLU A 578 -28.97 -3.42 1.35
C GLU A 578 -29.79 -2.51 0.42
N ARG A 579 -29.12 -1.74 -0.46
CA ARG A 579 -29.08 -1.92 -1.94
C ARG A 579 -28.65 -0.64 -2.67
N SER A 580 -27.80 -0.84 -3.68
CA SER A 580 -27.75 -0.12 -4.96
C SER A 580 -27.22 1.32 -5.00
N ALA A 581 -25.94 1.48 -5.30
CA ALA A 581 -25.41 2.69 -5.92
C ALA A 581 -25.40 2.50 -7.44
N ILE A 582 -26.42 3.07 -8.10
CA ILE A 582 -26.39 3.37 -9.53
C ILE A 582 -25.62 4.69 -9.67
N ALA A 583 -24.44 4.63 -10.28
CA ALA A 583 -23.70 5.82 -10.69
C ALA A 583 -24.34 6.39 -11.97
N LEU A 584 -24.91 7.59 -11.87
CA LEU A 584 -25.25 8.42 -13.04
C LEU A 584 -24.05 9.32 -13.35
N ILE A 585 -23.37 9.01 -14.45
CA ILE A 585 -22.47 9.92 -15.15
C ILE A 585 -23.35 10.85 -15.98
N SER A 586 -23.31 12.16 -15.71
CA SER A 586 -23.81 13.16 -16.65
C SER A 586 -22.62 13.78 -17.38
N TYR A 587 -22.60 13.62 -18.70
CA TYR A 587 -21.76 14.38 -19.62
C TYR A 587 -22.29 15.82 -19.73
N ALA A 588 -21.39 16.79 -19.62
CA ALA A 588 -21.59 18.15 -20.14
C ALA A 588 -20.34 18.53 -20.93
N ASN A 589 -20.51 18.72 -22.24
CA ASN A 589 -19.51 19.28 -23.15
C ASN A 589 -20.06 20.58 -23.74
N PHE A 590 -19.25 21.64 -23.72
CA PHE A 590 -19.14 22.78 -24.67
C PHE A 590 -18.11 23.73 -24.04
N ARG A 591 -17.06 24.26 -24.68
CA ARG A 591 -16.88 24.77 -26.05
C ARG A 591 -15.37 25.00 -26.31
N GLY A 592 -14.89 24.75 -27.53
CA GLY A 592 -13.46 24.79 -27.89
C GLY A 592 -12.87 26.17 -28.28
N ARG A 593 -11.57 26.15 -28.61
CA ARG A 593 -10.94 27.00 -29.63
C ARG A 593 -9.59 26.44 -30.09
N ASN A 594 -9.34 26.64 -31.38
CA ASN A 594 -8.25 26.13 -32.23
C ASN A 594 -6.83 26.56 -31.82
N ALA A 595 -5.85 25.71 -32.13
CA ALA A 595 -4.55 26.11 -32.67
C ALA A 595 -3.99 24.97 -33.54
N ASN A 596 -3.86 25.24 -34.85
CA ASN A 596 -2.99 24.48 -35.76
C ASN A 596 -1.56 24.96 -35.54
N GLU A 597 -0.59 24.03 -35.50
CA GLU A 597 0.66 24.01 -36.30
C GLU A 597 1.72 23.08 -35.69
N ALA A 598 2.48 22.46 -36.60
CA ALA A 598 3.72 21.68 -36.42
C ALA A 598 3.63 20.19 -36.00
N MET A 599 3.33 19.33 -36.98
CA MET A 599 4.03 18.04 -37.11
C MET A 599 4.69 18.00 -38.49
N GLY A 600 6.02 18.14 -38.51
CA GLY A 600 6.84 17.78 -39.66
C GLY A 600 7.28 16.33 -39.52
N LEU A 601 6.81 15.50 -40.45
CA LEU A 601 7.33 14.18 -40.76
C LEU A 601 8.75 14.30 -41.32
N ALA A 602 9.64 13.40 -40.91
CA ALA A 602 10.79 13.00 -41.71
C ALA A 602 11.04 11.49 -41.49
N GLU A 603 10.77 10.73 -42.53
CA GLU A 603 11.28 9.37 -42.77
C GLU A 603 12.80 9.39 -42.90
N LEU A 604 13.47 8.30 -42.54
CA LEU A 604 14.78 7.93 -43.06
C LEU A 604 14.89 6.40 -43.14
N GLU A 605 14.95 5.89 -44.37
CA GLU A 605 15.46 4.55 -44.69
C GLU A 605 17.01 4.55 -44.75
N GLU A 606 17.55 3.38 -44.38
CA GLU A 606 18.80 2.70 -44.74
C GLU A 606 20.09 3.44 -45.15
N GLY A 607 21.22 2.98 -44.58
CA GLY A 607 22.48 2.89 -45.34
C GLY A 607 23.80 3.10 -44.58
N SER A 608 24.43 1.97 -44.21
CA SER A 608 25.88 1.65 -44.25
C SER A 608 26.96 2.48 -43.53
N ASP A 609 27.86 1.68 -42.93
CA ASP A 609 29.30 1.87 -42.65
C ASP A 609 29.80 2.70 -41.47
N GLY A 610 30.71 2.07 -40.71
CA GLY A 610 31.95 2.72 -40.28
C GLY A 610 32.29 2.64 -38.79
N SER A 611 33.09 1.63 -38.44
CA SER A 611 33.94 1.51 -37.26
C SER A 611 34.52 2.82 -36.67
N ALA A 612 34.61 2.91 -35.34
CA ALA A 612 35.87 3.12 -34.60
C ALA A 612 35.66 3.18 -33.07
N ALA A 613 36.68 2.69 -32.35
CA ALA A 613 36.93 2.69 -30.92
C ALA A 613 36.67 4.06 -30.22
N VAL A 614 36.37 4.11 -28.92
CA VAL A 614 37.20 3.75 -27.74
C VAL A 614 36.31 3.41 -26.56
#